data_AF-A0A430DX39-F1
#
_entry.id   AF-A0A430DX39-F1
#
_cell.length_a   1.000
_cell.length_b   1.000
_cell.length_c   1.000
_cell.angle_alpha   90.00
_cell.angle_beta   90.00
_cell.angle_gamma   90.00
#
_symmetry.space_group_name_H-M   'P 1'
#
loop_
_entity.id
_entity.type
_entity.pdbx_description
1 polymer ?
#
loop_
_entity_poly.entity_id
_entity_poly.type
_entity_poly.pdbx_seq_one_letter_code
_entity_poly.pdbx_strand_id
1 'polypeptide(L)'
;MAIFHAILAGGTLRDRLVASAGGVIGIGLTGALALALLHPVGLSPWLVAPMGAAAVLVFAVPASPLAQPWPVIGGNTISAFVGVTAAKLIPDVALAAGVAVGGAILIMSLCRCLHPPGGAAALTAVVGGPVVLSTGYWFAVVPVGLNAVLLTLAAVAFHRFSGHSYPHRPPAVVQHGAPDREDVDRALEDLSETYDIDREDLTFLVQRAVHHAAVRRAAPQQRRTR
;
A
#
# COMPACT_ATOMS: atom_id res chain seq x y z
N MET A 1 -22.65 -21.08 9.53
CA MET A 1 -21.58 -21.05 8.51
C MET A 1 -21.52 -19.64 7.94
N ALA A 2 -20.39 -18.95 8.09
CA ALA A 2 -20.22 -17.65 7.44
C ALA A 2 -20.12 -17.86 5.93
N ILE A 3 -20.92 -17.11 5.16
CA ILE A 3 -21.04 -17.23 3.70
C ILE A 3 -19.79 -16.64 2.98
N PHE A 4 -18.94 -15.91 3.71
CA PHE A 4 -17.76 -15.23 3.18
C PHE A 4 -16.57 -15.42 4.13
N HIS A 5 -15.45 -15.91 3.59
CA HIS A 5 -14.16 -15.97 4.28
C HIS A 5 -13.17 -15.10 3.50
N ALA A 6 -12.68 -14.03 4.11
CA ALA A 6 -11.66 -13.19 3.49
C ALA A 6 -10.31 -13.91 3.48
N ILE A 7 -9.53 -13.71 2.41
CA ILE A 7 -8.13 -14.16 2.34
C ILE A 7 -7.29 -13.45 3.41
N LEU A 8 -7.55 -12.17 3.65
CA LEU A 8 -6.78 -11.36 4.60
C LEU A 8 -7.31 -11.50 6.01
N ALA A 9 -6.40 -11.62 6.97
CA ALA A 9 -6.71 -11.69 8.40
C ALA A 9 -7.51 -10.45 8.85
N GLY A 10 -8.55 -10.65 9.66
CA GLY A 10 -9.42 -9.59 10.21
C GLY A 10 -10.49 -9.03 9.25
N GLY A 11 -10.62 -9.55 8.01
CA GLY A 11 -11.59 -9.01 7.05
C GLY A 11 -12.99 -9.63 7.13
N THR A 12 -14.04 -8.81 7.31
CA THR A 12 -15.45 -9.24 7.17
C THR A 12 -16.09 -8.76 5.87
N LEU A 13 -17.25 -9.31 5.48
CA LEU A 13 -18.01 -8.84 4.31
C LEU A 13 -18.42 -7.36 4.47
N ARG A 14 -18.79 -6.94 5.69
CA ARG A 14 -19.14 -5.56 6.00
C ARG A 14 -17.94 -4.64 5.72
N ASP A 15 -16.75 -5.03 6.12
CA ASP A 15 -15.54 -4.24 5.89
C ASP A 15 -15.24 -4.12 4.39
N ARG A 16 -15.50 -5.16 3.59
CA ARG A 16 -15.35 -5.11 2.12
C ARG A 16 -16.37 -4.20 1.45
N LEU A 17 -17.60 -4.15 1.94
CA LEU A 17 -18.61 -3.21 1.44
C LEU A 17 -18.25 -1.77 1.79
N VAL A 18 -17.79 -1.52 3.02
CA VAL A 18 -17.31 -0.21 3.47
C VAL A 18 -16.08 0.21 2.65
N ALA A 19 -15.10 -0.67 2.47
CA ALA A 19 -13.93 -0.43 1.63
C ALA A 19 -14.30 -0.13 0.18
N SER A 20 -15.26 -0.86 -0.40
CA SER A 20 -15.75 -0.61 -1.76
C SER A 20 -16.37 0.78 -1.89
N ALA A 21 -17.20 1.19 -0.93
CA ALA A 21 -17.76 2.54 -0.89
C ALA A 21 -16.66 3.60 -0.75
N GLY A 22 -15.67 3.36 0.11
CA GLY A 22 -14.48 4.20 0.26
C GLY A 22 -13.70 4.32 -1.04
N GLY A 23 -13.51 3.21 -1.77
CA GLY A 23 -12.88 3.18 -3.09
C GLY A 23 -13.60 4.06 -4.10
N VAL A 24 -14.93 3.92 -4.24
CA VAL A 24 -15.75 4.73 -5.14
C VAL A 24 -15.64 6.22 -4.80
N ILE A 25 -15.83 6.57 -3.52
CA ILE A 25 -15.78 7.96 -3.06
C ILE A 25 -14.37 8.53 -3.24
N GLY A 26 -13.35 7.81 -2.82
CA GLY A 26 -11.96 8.27 -2.84
C GLY A 26 -11.42 8.46 -4.25
N ILE A 27 -11.60 7.49 -5.14
CA ILE A 27 -11.16 7.61 -6.53
C ILE A 27 -12.00 8.64 -7.29
N GLY A 28 -13.31 8.70 -7.02
CA GLY A 28 -14.22 9.67 -7.62
C GLY A 28 -13.85 11.11 -7.24
N LEU A 29 -13.61 11.38 -5.96
CA LEU A 29 -13.18 12.69 -5.48
C LEU A 29 -11.79 13.06 -6.01
N THR A 30 -10.85 12.13 -6.00
CA THR A 30 -9.50 12.33 -6.56
C THR A 30 -9.59 12.73 -8.03
N GLY A 31 -10.41 11.99 -8.79
CA GLY A 31 -10.65 12.25 -10.20
C GLY A 31 -11.31 13.60 -10.44
N ALA A 32 -12.39 13.91 -9.74
CA ALA A 32 -13.13 15.17 -9.89
C ALA A 32 -12.27 16.38 -9.56
N LEU A 33 -11.49 16.33 -8.46
CA LEU A 33 -10.59 17.41 -8.08
C LEU A 33 -9.43 17.56 -9.07
N ALA A 34 -8.81 16.46 -9.48
CA ALA A 34 -7.74 16.53 -10.47
C ALA A 34 -8.25 17.05 -11.82
N LEU A 35 -9.45 16.65 -12.25
CA LEU A 35 -10.09 17.20 -13.44
C LEU A 35 -10.31 18.71 -13.30
N ALA A 36 -10.89 19.17 -12.19
CA ALA A 36 -11.15 20.58 -11.95
C ALA A 36 -9.87 21.44 -11.92
N LEU A 37 -8.75 20.90 -11.43
CA LEU A 37 -7.46 21.59 -11.36
C LEU A 37 -6.70 21.57 -12.69
N LEU A 38 -6.74 20.47 -13.43
CA LEU A 38 -5.86 20.22 -14.59
C LEU A 38 -6.51 20.54 -15.93
N HIS A 39 -7.83 20.37 -16.05
CA HIS A 39 -8.55 20.64 -17.28
C HIS A 39 -8.45 22.12 -17.73
N PRO A 40 -8.60 23.13 -16.85
CA PRO A 40 -8.51 24.54 -17.27
C PRO A 40 -7.13 24.95 -17.80
N VAL A 41 -6.08 24.24 -17.42
CA VAL A 41 -4.69 24.48 -17.86
C VAL A 41 -4.25 23.54 -18.98
N GLY A 42 -5.17 22.75 -19.54
CA GLY A 42 -4.93 21.88 -20.69
C GLY A 42 -4.07 20.63 -20.39
N LEU A 43 -3.91 20.25 -19.12
CA LEU A 43 -3.10 19.10 -18.72
C LEU A 43 -3.95 17.82 -18.72
N SER A 44 -3.43 16.79 -19.41
CA SER A 44 -4.04 15.46 -19.54
C SER A 44 -2.95 14.39 -19.50
N PRO A 45 -3.20 13.18 -18.94
CA PRO A 45 -4.44 12.76 -18.28
C PRO A 45 -4.58 13.39 -16.88
N TRP A 46 -5.82 13.60 -16.42
CA TRP A 46 -6.09 14.13 -15.07
C TRP A 46 -6.13 13.04 -13.99
N LEU A 47 -6.36 11.78 -14.38
CA LEU A 47 -6.30 10.62 -13.49
C LEU A 47 -5.52 9.49 -14.16
N VAL A 48 -4.59 8.86 -13.43
CA VAL A 48 -3.78 7.75 -13.94
C VAL A 48 -4.25 6.40 -13.41
N ALA A 49 -4.19 5.37 -14.27
CA ALA A 49 -4.64 4.01 -13.94
C ALA A 49 -4.06 3.42 -12.64
N PRO A 50 -2.78 3.65 -12.28
CA PRO A 50 -2.23 3.21 -10.98
C PRO A 50 -3.05 3.63 -9.76
N MET A 51 -3.79 4.74 -9.84
CA MET A 51 -4.62 5.22 -8.73
C MET A 51 -5.78 4.27 -8.41
N GLY A 52 -6.27 3.51 -9.39
CA GLY A 52 -7.27 2.47 -9.14
C GLY A 52 -6.71 1.36 -8.24
N ALA A 53 -5.50 0.89 -8.54
CA ALA A 53 -4.82 -0.11 -7.70
C ALA A 53 -4.42 0.45 -6.32
N ALA A 54 -4.01 1.71 -6.26
CA ALA A 54 -3.76 2.40 -4.99
C ALA A 54 -5.03 2.50 -4.14
N ALA A 55 -6.18 2.81 -4.75
CA ALA A 55 -7.47 2.88 -4.06
C ALA A 55 -7.83 1.53 -3.41
N VAL A 56 -7.60 0.41 -4.11
CA VAL A 56 -7.80 -0.93 -3.55
C VAL A 56 -6.99 -1.10 -2.26
N LEU A 57 -5.70 -0.75 -2.27
CA LEU A 57 -4.86 -0.91 -1.08
C LEU A 57 -5.30 0.01 0.06
N VAL A 58 -5.43 1.31 -0.20
CA VAL A 58 -5.67 2.29 0.88
C VAL A 58 -7.02 2.11 1.55
N PHE A 59 -8.05 1.66 0.81
CA PHE A 59 -9.39 1.48 1.37
C PHE A 59 -9.68 0.06 1.87
N ALA A 60 -9.10 -0.98 1.23
CA ALA A 60 -9.38 -2.37 1.59
C ALA A 60 -8.38 -2.98 2.58
N VAL A 61 -7.17 -2.42 2.69
CA VAL A 61 -6.12 -2.85 3.62
C VAL A 61 -5.39 -1.65 4.24
N PRO A 62 -6.10 -0.75 4.95
CA PRO A 62 -5.51 0.49 5.47
C PRO A 62 -4.39 0.27 6.48
N ALA A 63 -4.32 -0.89 7.14
CA ALA A 63 -3.24 -1.24 8.06
C ALA A 63 -1.96 -1.73 7.36
N SER A 64 -2.02 -2.05 6.06
CA SER A 64 -0.84 -2.49 5.30
C SER A 64 0.25 -1.41 5.35
N PRO A 65 1.52 -1.77 5.65
CA PRO A 65 2.64 -0.87 5.50
C PRO A 65 2.72 -0.28 4.08
N LEU A 66 2.34 -1.06 3.05
CA LEU A 66 2.38 -0.64 1.64
C LEU A 66 1.27 0.36 1.28
N ALA A 67 0.22 0.45 2.10
CA ALA A 67 -0.88 1.38 1.94
C ALA A 67 -0.68 2.70 2.70
N GLN A 68 0.40 2.87 3.46
CA GLN A 68 0.63 4.08 4.25
C GLN A 68 0.97 5.30 3.37
N PRO A 69 0.78 6.54 3.88
CA PRO A 69 0.95 7.76 3.07
C PRO A 69 2.27 7.87 2.31
N TRP A 70 3.39 7.54 2.95
CA TRP A 70 4.71 7.66 2.31
C TRP A 70 4.89 6.65 1.16
N PRO A 71 4.60 5.35 1.33
CA PRO A 71 4.48 4.41 0.22
C PRO A 71 3.56 4.88 -0.91
N VAL A 72 2.35 5.37 -0.62
CA VAL A 72 1.42 5.81 -1.67
C VAL A 72 1.99 6.99 -2.46
N ILE A 73 2.41 8.05 -1.78
CA ILE A 73 2.88 9.29 -2.42
C ILE A 73 4.26 9.10 -3.04
N GLY A 74 5.22 8.66 -2.23
CA GLY A 74 6.61 8.45 -2.63
C GLY A 74 6.73 7.33 -3.66
N GLY A 75 6.07 6.20 -3.42
CA GLY A 75 6.13 5.04 -4.30
C GLY A 75 5.60 5.31 -5.70
N ASN A 76 4.45 5.97 -5.85
CA ASN A 76 3.94 6.35 -7.18
C ASN A 76 4.82 7.41 -7.85
N THR A 77 5.16 8.49 -7.13
CA THR A 77 5.89 9.64 -7.70
C THR A 77 7.30 9.25 -8.14
N ILE A 78 8.06 8.57 -7.27
CA ILE A 78 9.42 8.13 -7.59
C ILE A 78 9.40 7.13 -8.74
N SER A 79 8.47 6.17 -8.73
CA SER A 79 8.37 5.19 -9.81
C SER A 79 8.07 5.83 -11.16
N ALA A 80 7.22 6.86 -11.19
CA ALA A 80 6.99 7.63 -12.41
C ALA A 80 8.25 8.36 -12.90
N PHE A 81 9.07 8.94 -12.00
CA PHE A 81 10.37 9.53 -12.38
C PHE A 81 11.31 8.48 -12.99
N VAL A 82 11.35 7.28 -12.42
CA VAL A 82 12.15 6.16 -12.95
C VAL A 82 11.66 5.75 -14.33
N GLY A 83 10.34 5.61 -14.51
CA GLY A 83 9.74 5.26 -15.80
C GLY A 83 9.98 6.30 -16.89
N VAL A 84 9.83 7.60 -16.58
CA VAL A 84 10.15 8.68 -17.52
C VAL A 84 11.64 8.66 -17.89
N THR A 85 12.52 8.37 -16.93
CA THR A 85 13.96 8.28 -17.18
C THR A 85 14.29 7.10 -18.08
N ALA A 86 13.72 5.92 -17.82
CA ALA A 86 13.89 4.76 -18.68
C ALA A 86 13.38 5.01 -20.11
N ALA A 87 12.20 5.61 -20.25
CA ALA A 87 11.62 5.95 -21.55
C ALA A 87 12.49 6.93 -22.37
N LYS A 88 13.23 7.83 -21.69
CA LYS A 88 14.15 8.77 -22.34
C LYS A 88 15.48 8.15 -22.75
N LEU A 89 15.96 7.15 -21.99
CA LEU A 89 17.29 6.56 -22.18
C LEU A 89 17.30 5.31 -23.05
N ILE A 90 16.17 4.60 -23.14
CA ILE A 90 16.07 3.29 -23.79
C ILE A 90 15.06 3.39 -24.94
N PRO A 91 15.51 3.30 -26.20
CA PRO A 91 14.62 3.38 -27.37
C PRO A 91 13.65 2.21 -27.50
N ASP A 92 14.07 1.00 -27.10
CA ASP A 92 13.22 -0.19 -27.13
C ASP A 92 12.20 -0.16 -25.99
N VAL A 93 10.92 -0.07 -26.34
CA VAL A 93 9.82 0.13 -25.37
C VAL A 93 9.69 -1.06 -24.41
N ALA A 94 9.88 -2.29 -24.88
CA ALA A 94 9.75 -3.49 -24.06
C ALA A 94 10.87 -3.56 -23.00
N LEU A 95 12.11 -3.27 -23.41
CA LEU A 95 13.25 -3.18 -22.52
C LEU A 95 13.10 -2.00 -21.55
N ALA A 96 12.69 -0.83 -22.03
CA ALA A 96 12.45 0.35 -21.20
C ALA A 96 11.41 0.06 -20.12
N ALA A 97 10.34 -0.66 -20.45
CA ALA A 97 9.30 -1.07 -19.51
C ALA A 97 9.85 -2.00 -18.43
N GLY A 98 10.63 -3.01 -18.80
CA GLY A 98 11.27 -3.93 -17.85
C GLY A 98 12.24 -3.21 -16.91
N VAL A 99 13.09 -2.33 -17.45
CA VAL A 99 14.04 -1.51 -16.66
C VAL A 99 13.31 -0.53 -15.75
N ALA A 100 12.24 0.11 -16.24
CA ALA A 100 11.42 1.03 -15.46
C ALA A 100 10.82 0.35 -14.23
N VAL A 101 10.16 -0.80 -14.42
CA VAL A 101 9.50 -1.53 -13.32
C VAL A 101 10.54 -2.09 -12.34
N GLY A 102 11.60 -2.72 -12.83
CA GLY A 102 12.68 -3.25 -11.97
C GLY A 102 13.39 -2.15 -11.18
N GLY A 103 13.72 -1.04 -11.85
CA GLY A 103 14.33 0.13 -11.22
C GLY A 103 13.40 0.79 -10.19
N ALA A 104 12.10 0.87 -10.49
CA ALA A 104 11.10 1.40 -9.56
C ALA A 104 11.01 0.55 -8.30
N ILE A 105 10.96 -0.78 -8.42
CA ILE A 105 10.98 -1.70 -7.26
C ILE A 105 12.23 -1.46 -6.40
N LEU A 106 13.41 -1.38 -7.03
CA LEU A 106 14.67 -1.14 -6.32
C LEU A 106 14.63 0.20 -5.57
N ILE A 107 14.33 1.30 -6.26
CA ILE A 107 14.39 2.64 -5.68
C ILE A 107 13.31 2.82 -4.60
N MET A 108 12.10 2.30 -4.81
CA MET A 108 11.08 2.31 -3.76
C MET A 108 11.53 1.54 -2.51
N SER A 109 12.21 0.41 -2.68
CA SER A 109 12.75 -0.38 -1.57
C SER A 109 13.81 0.41 -0.79
N LEU A 110 14.74 1.07 -1.51
CA LEU A 110 15.77 1.92 -0.91
C LEU A 110 15.19 3.12 -0.17
N CYS A 111 14.14 3.74 -0.73
CA CYS A 111 13.44 4.88 -0.13
C CYS A 111 12.40 4.48 0.92
N ARG A 112 12.22 3.17 1.18
CA ARG A 112 11.22 2.62 2.12
C ARG A 112 9.78 3.09 1.80
N CYS A 113 9.48 3.21 0.51
CA CYS A 113 8.18 3.61 -0.01
C CYS A 113 7.63 2.58 -1.00
N LEU A 114 7.89 1.28 -0.76
CA LEU A 114 7.39 0.21 -1.62
C LEU A 114 5.87 0.26 -1.68
N HIS A 115 5.34 0.50 -2.87
CA HIS A 115 3.92 0.57 -3.14
C HIS A 115 3.68 -0.04 -4.52
N PRO A 116 3.07 -1.24 -4.60
CA PRO A 116 2.93 -1.97 -5.86
C PRO A 116 2.32 -1.17 -7.03
N PRO A 117 1.31 -0.29 -6.81
CA PRO A 117 0.82 0.61 -7.85
C PRO A 117 1.88 1.53 -8.46
N GLY A 118 2.96 1.84 -7.73
CA GLY A 118 4.12 2.55 -8.26
C GLY A 118 4.78 1.81 -9.43
N GLY A 119 4.83 0.47 -9.41
CA GLY A 119 5.31 -0.31 -10.57
C GLY A 119 4.45 -0.05 -11.82
N ALA A 120 3.13 0.04 -11.66
CA ALA A 120 2.24 0.44 -12.74
C ALA A 120 2.45 1.91 -13.16
N ALA A 121 2.79 2.81 -12.25
CA ALA A 121 3.12 4.20 -12.58
C ALA A 121 4.41 4.32 -13.41
N ALA A 122 5.45 3.54 -13.06
CA ALA A 122 6.67 3.43 -13.86
C ALA A 122 6.37 2.89 -15.27
N LEU A 123 5.59 1.80 -15.36
CA LEU A 123 5.18 1.23 -16.63
C LEU A 123 4.37 2.22 -17.47
N THR A 124 3.41 2.92 -16.86
CA THR A 124 2.57 3.93 -17.53
C THR A 124 3.42 5.05 -18.12
N ALA A 125 4.49 5.47 -17.43
CA ALA A 125 5.39 6.48 -17.97
C ALA A 125 6.11 6.05 -19.27
N VAL A 126 6.30 4.75 -19.46
CA VAL A 126 6.93 4.18 -20.67
C VAL A 126 5.90 3.92 -21.77
N VAL A 127 4.76 3.32 -21.44
CA VAL A 127 3.77 2.87 -22.44
C VAL A 127 2.58 3.82 -22.63
N GLY A 128 2.53 4.94 -21.91
CA GLY A 128 1.42 5.88 -21.88
C GLY A 128 1.21 6.73 -23.15
N GLY A 129 1.96 6.45 -24.21
CA GLY A 129 1.84 7.12 -25.50
C GLY A 129 2.29 8.60 -25.51
N PRO A 130 2.02 9.33 -26.61
CA PRO A 130 2.56 10.67 -26.82
C PRO A 130 2.18 11.69 -25.74
N VAL A 131 0.97 11.58 -25.17
CA VAL A 131 0.48 12.49 -24.11
C VAL A 131 1.36 12.38 -22.86
N VAL A 132 1.69 11.16 -22.44
CA VAL A 132 2.54 10.95 -21.25
C VAL A 132 4.00 11.30 -21.56
N LEU A 133 4.51 10.88 -22.72
CA LEU A 133 5.91 11.10 -23.10
C LEU A 133 6.25 12.59 -23.31
N SER A 134 5.34 13.37 -23.91
CA SER A 134 5.53 14.82 -24.12
C SER A 134 5.52 15.61 -22.81
N THR A 135 4.79 15.14 -21.80
CA THR A 135 4.75 15.73 -20.47
C THR A 135 6.07 15.51 -19.71
N GLY A 136 6.83 14.47 -20.07
CA GLY A 136 8.14 14.19 -19.50
C GLY A 136 8.11 14.06 -17.98
N TYR A 137 9.03 14.71 -17.27
CA TYR A 137 9.10 14.62 -15.81
C TYR A 137 7.92 15.25 -15.10
N TRP A 138 7.17 16.12 -15.78
CA TRP A 138 5.95 16.69 -15.23
C TRP A 138 4.86 15.64 -15.03
N PHE A 139 4.93 14.50 -15.74
CA PHE A 139 4.02 13.37 -15.54
C PHE A 139 4.12 12.80 -14.12
N ALA A 140 5.33 12.73 -13.57
CA ALA A 140 5.55 12.22 -12.22
C ALA A 140 4.93 13.12 -11.16
N VAL A 141 4.86 14.43 -11.41
CA VAL A 141 4.33 15.42 -10.45
C VAL A 141 2.82 15.62 -10.65
N VAL A 142 2.39 15.84 -11.89
CA VAL A 142 1.04 16.32 -12.26
C VAL A 142 0.55 15.62 -13.55
N PRO A 143 0.34 14.29 -13.50
CA PRO A 143 -0.76 13.84 -12.64
C PRO A 143 -0.42 12.87 -11.52
N VAL A 144 0.68 12.13 -11.58
CA VAL A 144 0.89 10.98 -10.68
C VAL A 144 0.96 11.40 -9.21
N GLY A 145 1.86 12.32 -8.88
CA GLY A 145 2.03 12.81 -7.50
C GLY A 145 0.79 13.52 -6.97
N LEU A 146 0.17 14.39 -7.78
CA LEU A 146 -1.08 15.06 -7.41
C LEU A 146 -2.19 14.05 -7.10
N ASN A 147 -2.42 13.06 -7.97
CA ASN A 147 -3.44 12.04 -7.71
C ASN A 147 -3.12 11.24 -6.44
N ALA A 148 -1.86 10.87 -6.22
CA ALA A 148 -1.46 10.11 -5.03
C ALA A 148 -1.75 10.91 -3.74
N VAL A 149 -1.41 12.21 -3.72
CA VAL A 149 -1.73 13.10 -2.59
C VAL A 149 -3.23 13.20 -2.36
N LEU A 150 -4.01 13.48 -3.40
CA LEU A 150 -5.46 13.61 -3.31
C LEU A 150 -6.11 12.31 -2.80
N LEU A 151 -5.67 11.16 -3.31
CA LEU A 151 -6.17 9.85 -2.90
C LEU A 151 -5.81 9.54 -1.44
N THR A 152 -4.57 9.83 -1.02
CA THR A 152 -4.15 9.67 0.38
C THR A 152 -4.96 10.58 1.31
N LEU A 153 -5.22 11.82 0.92
CA LEU A 153 -6.07 12.74 1.71
C LEU A 153 -7.51 12.22 1.82
N ALA A 154 -8.07 11.71 0.71
CA ALA A 154 -9.39 11.10 0.72
C ALA A 154 -9.43 9.85 1.63
N ALA A 155 -8.39 9.01 1.61
CA ALA A 155 -8.27 7.86 2.50
C ALA A 155 -8.19 8.28 3.98
N VAL A 156 -7.38 9.28 4.32
CA VAL A 156 -7.32 9.84 5.68
C VAL A 156 -8.69 10.35 6.13
N ALA A 157 -9.40 11.10 5.27
CA ALA A 157 -10.73 11.59 5.60
C ALA A 157 -11.72 10.43 5.81
N PHE A 158 -11.74 9.45 4.90
CA PHE A 158 -12.64 8.30 4.96
C PHE A 158 -12.43 7.46 6.22
N HIS A 159 -11.18 7.12 6.55
CA HIS A 159 -10.88 6.23 7.66
C HIS A 159 -11.10 6.88 9.04
N ARG A 160 -11.03 8.21 9.13
CA ARG A 160 -11.48 8.95 10.32
C ARG A 160 -12.96 8.72 10.64
N PHE A 161 -13.81 8.51 9.63
CA PHE A 161 -15.24 8.24 9.83
C PHE A 161 -15.57 6.75 9.92
N SER A 162 -14.79 5.87 9.30
CA SER A 162 -15.03 4.43 9.31
C SER A 162 -14.48 3.70 10.54
N GLY A 163 -13.79 4.40 11.45
CA GLY A 163 -13.29 3.85 12.71
C GLY A 163 -11.94 3.12 12.61
N HIS A 164 -11.31 3.11 11.43
CA HIS A 164 -10.00 2.51 11.23
C HIS A 164 -8.86 3.49 11.54
N SER A 165 -7.74 3.00 12.05
CA SER A 165 -6.53 3.80 12.25
C SER A 165 -5.80 4.01 10.92
N TYR A 166 -5.90 5.20 10.33
CA TYR A 166 -5.12 5.57 9.14
C TYR A 166 -4.60 7.02 9.24
N PRO A 167 -3.26 7.24 9.24
CA PRO A 167 -2.19 6.25 9.12
C PRO A 167 -2.16 5.27 10.30
N HIS A 168 -1.90 4.01 9.99
CA HIS A 168 -2.01 2.93 10.97
C HIS A 168 -0.88 3.03 12.02
N ARG A 169 -1.25 2.85 13.27
CA ARG A 169 -0.35 2.78 14.42
C ARG A 169 -0.71 1.54 15.22
N PRO A 170 0.21 0.56 15.35
CA PRO A 170 -0.08 -0.64 16.11
C PRO A 170 -0.35 -0.28 17.58
N PRO A 171 -1.36 -0.90 18.22
CA PRO A 171 -1.63 -0.68 19.64
C PRO A 171 -0.47 -1.19 20.50
N ALA A 172 -0.32 -0.63 21.71
CA ALA A 172 0.70 -1.07 22.65
C ALA A 172 0.40 -2.49 23.15
N VAL A 173 1.36 -3.40 22.97
CA VAL A 173 1.21 -4.81 23.40
C VAL A 173 1.56 -4.93 24.88
N VAL A 174 0.63 -5.44 25.69
CA VAL A 174 0.91 -5.85 27.08
C VAL A 174 1.34 -7.31 27.05
N GLN A 175 2.55 -7.63 27.52
CA GLN A 175 3.08 -9.00 27.49
C GLN A 175 2.30 -9.92 28.45
N HIS A 176 1.61 -10.90 27.87
CA HIS A 176 0.98 -12.01 28.60
C HIS A 176 1.60 -13.33 28.13
N GLY A 177 1.13 -14.48 28.62
CA GLY A 177 1.65 -15.81 28.30
C GLY A 177 1.73 -16.12 26.80
N ALA A 178 2.22 -17.31 26.45
CA ALA A 178 2.31 -17.73 25.05
C ALA A 178 0.89 -17.94 24.47
N PRO A 179 0.50 -17.22 23.39
CA PRO A 179 -0.81 -17.40 22.76
C PRO A 179 -0.85 -18.66 21.88
N ASP A 180 -2.02 -19.30 21.80
CA ASP A 180 -2.32 -20.37 20.83
C ASP A 180 -3.17 -19.82 19.66
N ARG A 181 -3.48 -20.66 18.66
CA ARG A 181 -4.24 -20.28 17.45
C ARG A 181 -5.60 -19.67 17.79
N GLU A 182 -6.35 -20.24 18.73
CA GLU A 182 -7.64 -19.68 19.14
C GLU A 182 -7.51 -18.27 19.74
N ASP A 183 -6.40 -17.97 20.43
CA ASP A 183 -6.13 -16.64 20.97
C ASP A 183 -5.82 -15.63 19.86
N VAL A 184 -5.07 -16.07 18.83
CA VAL A 184 -4.82 -15.26 17.62
C VAL A 184 -6.13 -14.99 16.88
N ASP A 185 -6.99 -16.00 16.78
CA ASP A 185 -8.28 -15.87 16.10
C ASP A 185 -9.20 -14.87 16.81
N ARG A 186 -9.31 -14.95 18.15
CA ARG A 186 -10.04 -13.98 18.96
C ARG A 186 -9.45 -12.57 18.89
N ALA A 187 -8.12 -12.44 18.94
CA ALA A 187 -7.47 -11.15 18.80
C ALA A 187 -7.78 -10.49 17.43
N LEU A 188 -7.83 -11.28 16.36
CA LEU A 188 -8.22 -10.80 15.03
C LEU A 188 -9.72 -10.46 14.91
N GLU A 189 -10.58 -11.00 15.77
CA GLU A 189 -12.01 -10.64 15.83
C GLU A 189 -12.22 -9.34 16.63
N ASP A 190 -11.47 -9.16 17.72
CA ASP A 190 -11.48 -7.95 18.54
C ASP A 190 -10.88 -6.75 17.78
N LEU A 191 -9.86 -7.00 16.95
CA LEU A 191 -9.23 -6.01 16.09
C LEU A 191 -10.06 -5.83 14.82
N SER A 192 -10.73 -4.68 14.71
CA SER A 192 -11.47 -4.26 13.51
C SER A 192 -10.55 -3.72 12.40
N GLU A 193 -9.45 -4.44 12.12
CA GLU A 193 -8.46 -4.06 11.11
C GLU A 193 -8.08 -5.27 10.25
N THR A 194 -7.85 -5.01 8.96
CA THR A 194 -7.33 -6.03 8.04
C THR A 194 -5.81 -5.91 7.92
N TYR A 195 -5.09 -7.00 8.19
CA TYR A 195 -3.63 -7.07 8.09
C TYR A 195 -3.18 -7.65 6.75
N ASP A 196 -2.03 -7.17 6.25
CA ASP A 196 -1.38 -7.62 5.01
C ASP A 196 -0.55 -8.88 5.25
N ILE A 197 -1.19 -9.89 5.81
CA ILE A 197 -0.65 -11.22 6.06
C ILE A 197 -1.80 -12.22 6.09
N ASP A 198 -1.57 -13.41 5.54
CA ASP A 198 -2.53 -14.52 5.63
C ASP A 198 -2.65 -15.02 7.09
N ARG A 199 -3.82 -15.56 7.44
CA ARG A 199 -4.11 -16.03 8.81
C ARG A 199 -3.22 -17.23 9.20
N GLU A 200 -2.88 -18.09 8.25
CA GLU A 200 -2.01 -19.25 8.46
C GLU A 200 -0.55 -18.81 8.68
N ASP A 201 -0.06 -17.89 7.85
CA ASP A 201 1.29 -17.32 8.00
C ASP A 201 1.45 -16.57 9.33
N LEU A 202 0.44 -15.81 9.74
CA LEU A 202 0.45 -15.13 11.04
C LEU A 202 0.54 -16.14 12.19
N THR A 203 -0.28 -17.20 12.14
CA THR A 203 -0.26 -18.27 13.14
C THR A 203 1.12 -18.94 13.21
N PHE A 204 1.70 -19.25 12.05
CA PHE A 204 3.04 -19.82 11.94
C PHE A 204 4.11 -18.91 12.57
N LEU A 205 4.08 -17.60 12.29
CA LEU A 205 5.02 -16.64 12.86
C LEU A 205 4.90 -16.55 14.39
N VAL A 206 3.68 -16.52 14.92
CA VAL A 206 3.43 -16.48 16.37
C VAL A 206 3.97 -17.73 17.05
N GLN A 207 3.66 -18.92 16.52
CA GLN A 207 4.15 -20.19 17.06
C GLN A 207 5.69 -20.26 17.02
N ARG A 208 6.31 -19.78 15.93
CA ARG A 208 7.77 -19.72 15.81
C ARG A 208 8.39 -18.76 16.82
N ALA A 209 7.77 -17.61 17.08
CA ALA A 209 8.19 -16.67 18.12
C ALA A 209 8.09 -17.28 19.53
N VAL A 210 7.00 -18.00 19.82
CA VAL A 210 6.81 -18.74 21.08
C VAL A 210 7.90 -19.80 21.26
N HIS A 211 8.20 -20.58 20.22
CA HIS A 211 9.27 -21.57 20.25
C HIS A 211 10.64 -20.93 20.58
N HIS A 212 11.02 -19.85 19.89
CA HIS A 212 12.26 -19.13 20.18
C HIS A 212 12.29 -18.53 21.59
N ALA A 213 11.15 -18.06 22.11
CA ALA A 213 11.06 -17.58 23.49
C ALA A 213 11.24 -18.72 24.51
N ALA A 214 10.67 -19.90 24.26
CA ALA A 214 10.85 -21.09 25.09
C ALA A 214 12.31 -21.54 25.10
N VAL A 215 12.96 -21.62 23.94
CA VAL A 215 14.40 -21.95 23.82
C VAL A 215 15.26 -20.96 24.59
N ARG A 216 15.01 -19.64 24.46
CA ARG A 216 15.74 -18.60 25.21
C ARG A 216 15.59 -18.75 26.72
N ARG A 217 14.40 -19.12 27.21
CA ARG A 217 14.13 -19.34 28.63
C ARG A 217 14.77 -20.63 29.16
N ALA A 218 14.89 -21.66 28.32
CA ALA A 218 15.51 -22.94 28.66
C ALA A 218 17.05 -22.91 28.60
N ALA A 219 17.65 -21.96 27.88
CA ALA A 219 19.10 -21.76 27.86
C ALA A 219 19.61 -21.34 29.26
N PRO A 220 20.57 -22.06 29.88
CA PRO A 220 21.06 -21.72 31.22
C PRO A 220 21.67 -20.31 31.26
N GLN A 221 21.36 -19.53 32.30
CA GLN A 221 22.02 -18.26 32.65
C GLN A 221 23.50 -18.50 33.05
N GLN A 222 24.36 -18.86 32.11
CA GLN A 222 25.75 -19.24 32.38
C GLN A 222 26.78 -18.10 32.19
N ARG A 223 26.35 -16.83 32.13
CA ARG A 223 27.26 -15.68 31.91
C ARG A 223 26.95 -14.42 32.75
N ARG A 224 26.72 -14.56 34.06
CA ARG A 224 26.70 -13.40 34.98
C ARG A 224 27.52 -13.57 36.26
N THR A 225 28.54 -14.42 36.24
CA THR A 225 29.59 -14.46 37.29
C THR A 225 30.93 -14.80 36.65
N ARG A 226 31.69 -13.78 36.29
CA ARG A 226 33.16 -13.71 36.38
C ARG A 226 33.62 -12.31 36.03
#